data_AF-A0A1H6UQG4-F1
#
_entry.id   AF-A0A1H6UQG4-F1
#
_cell.length_a   1.000
_cell.length_b   1.000
_cell.length_c   1.000
_cell.angle_alpha   90.00
_cell.angle_beta   90.00
_cell.angle_gamma   90.00
#
_symmetry.space_group_name_H-M   'P 1'
#
loop_
_entity.id
_entity.type
_entity.pdbx_description
1 polymer ?
#
loop_
_entity_poly.entity_id
_entity_poly.type
_entity_poly.pdbx_seq_one_letter_code
_entity_poly.pdbx_strand_id
1 'polypeptide(L)'
;MTASDHVVTVAALREAERRTMLTVPEDALMDRAAAAVADAAAELAAARGLPLDGLRVCVVAGSGSNGGDALLAGALLSRRGARVVAVVTADRAHERGVRLLEEAAGEGAVSGVAFPLGRERVLDSQLVIDGFAGIGGRLGLPDDAWSILGRAVDAGLPIVAVDVPSGLAADSGELPPAQDDAPGRHVVADVTVTFTALKRCLVEQPAARAAGRVVLADVGVELDS
;
A
#
# COMPACT_ATOMS: atom_id res chain seq x y z
N MET A 1 -5.51 -14.71 -19.92
CA MET A 1 -5.39 -13.28 -19.52
C MET A 1 -5.30 -13.28 -18.01
N THR A 2 -4.21 -12.77 -17.46
CA THR A 2 -3.87 -12.83 -16.03
C THR A 2 -4.41 -11.63 -15.25
N ALA A 3 -4.34 -10.44 -15.84
CA ALA A 3 -5.04 -9.26 -15.32
C ALA A 3 -6.36 -9.01 -16.08
N SER A 4 -7.41 -8.61 -15.36
CA SER A 4 -8.74 -8.32 -15.91
C SER A 4 -9.24 -6.94 -15.48
N ASP A 5 -9.75 -6.16 -16.43
CA ASP A 5 -10.46 -4.90 -16.16
C ASP A 5 -11.87 -5.14 -15.58
N HIS A 6 -12.27 -6.41 -15.42
CA HIS A 6 -13.52 -6.77 -14.75
C HIS A 6 -13.36 -6.69 -13.22
N VAL A 7 -14.42 -6.22 -12.55
CA VAL A 7 -14.47 -6.16 -11.10
C VAL A 7 -14.66 -7.56 -10.53
N VAL A 8 -13.80 -7.95 -9.60
CA VAL A 8 -13.83 -9.26 -8.95
C VAL A 8 -14.03 -9.09 -7.44
N THR A 9 -14.78 -10.01 -6.82
CA THR A 9 -14.97 -10.00 -5.37
C THR A 9 -13.72 -10.47 -4.63
N VAL A 10 -13.56 -10.06 -3.38
CA VAL A 10 -12.45 -10.54 -2.53
C VAL A 10 -12.41 -12.07 -2.44
N ALA A 11 -13.59 -12.71 -2.34
CA ALA A 11 -13.69 -14.16 -2.26
C ALA A 11 -13.16 -14.85 -3.54
N ALA A 12 -13.53 -14.35 -4.72
CA ALA A 12 -13.06 -14.90 -5.99
C ALA A 12 -11.55 -14.66 -6.21
N LEU A 13 -11.05 -13.48 -5.82
CA LEU A 13 -9.62 -13.17 -5.90
C LEU A 13 -8.79 -14.12 -5.01
N ARG A 14 -9.20 -14.32 -3.75
CA ARG A 14 -8.51 -15.24 -2.83
C ARG A 14 -8.49 -16.67 -3.35
N GLU A 15 -9.56 -17.11 -4.00
CA GLU A 15 -9.60 -18.44 -4.61
C GLU A 15 -8.64 -18.55 -5.81
N ALA A 16 -8.56 -17.51 -6.64
CA ALA A 16 -7.60 -17.45 -7.75
C ALA A 16 -6.15 -17.44 -7.27
N GLU A 17 -5.83 -16.66 -6.24
CA GLU A 17 -4.51 -16.64 -5.59
C GLU A 17 -4.16 -18.02 -5.03
N ARG A 18 -5.08 -18.64 -4.28
CA ARG A 18 -4.90 -19.98 -3.70
C ARG A 18 -4.60 -21.03 -4.77
N ARG A 19 -5.28 -20.97 -5.91
CA ARG A 19 -5.03 -21.88 -7.05
C ARG A 19 -3.67 -21.62 -7.69
N THR A 20 -3.32 -20.35 -7.92
CA THR A 20 -2.03 -19.94 -8.50
C THR A 20 -0.87 -20.42 -7.62
N MET A 21 -1.00 -20.27 -6.29
CA MET A 21 0.00 -20.66 -5.31
C MET A 21 0.26 -22.18 -5.24
N LEU A 22 -0.54 -23.02 -5.93
CA LEU A 22 -0.23 -24.44 -6.10
C LEU A 22 0.97 -24.68 -7.03
N THR A 23 1.30 -23.70 -7.88
CA THR A 23 2.34 -23.83 -8.92
C THR A 23 3.35 -22.69 -8.92
N VAL A 24 3.02 -21.56 -8.32
CA VAL A 24 3.89 -20.37 -8.23
C VAL A 24 4.17 -20.05 -6.76
N PRO A 25 5.44 -19.87 -6.36
CA PRO A 25 5.76 -19.44 -4.99
C PRO A 25 5.16 -18.07 -4.66
N GLU A 26 4.61 -17.91 -3.46
CA GLU A 26 4.06 -16.63 -2.96
C GLU A 26 5.08 -15.49 -3.06
N ASP A 27 6.33 -15.74 -2.70
CA ASP A 27 7.42 -14.75 -2.82
C ASP A 27 7.56 -14.18 -4.24
N ALA A 28 7.32 -15.00 -5.28
CA ALA A 28 7.40 -14.54 -6.66
C ALA A 28 6.22 -13.63 -7.04
N LEU A 29 5.03 -13.86 -6.47
CA LEU A 29 3.88 -12.98 -6.62
C LEU A 29 4.13 -11.64 -5.93
N MET A 30 4.62 -11.68 -4.68
CA MET A 30 4.95 -10.49 -3.90
C MET A 30 6.07 -9.67 -4.53
N ASP A 31 7.10 -10.31 -5.08
CA ASP A 31 8.20 -9.59 -5.76
C ASP A 31 7.69 -8.83 -6.99
N ARG A 32 6.71 -9.38 -7.73
CA ARG A 32 6.05 -8.69 -8.84
C ARG A 32 5.17 -7.54 -8.34
N ALA A 33 4.39 -7.76 -7.29
CA ALA A 33 3.56 -6.72 -6.67
C ALA A 33 4.42 -5.54 -6.18
N ALA A 34 5.48 -5.83 -5.43
CA ALA A 34 6.43 -4.86 -4.91
C ALA A 34 7.14 -4.06 -6.01
N ALA A 35 7.51 -4.71 -7.12
CA ALA A 35 8.09 -4.02 -8.27
C ALA A 35 7.13 -3.01 -8.87
N ALA A 36 5.86 -3.39 -9.08
CA ALA A 36 4.83 -2.49 -9.60
C ALA A 36 4.58 -1.30 -8.66
N VAL A 37 4.55 -1.52 -7.34
CA VAL A 37 4.41 -0.45 -6.34
C VAL A 37 5.61 0.49 -6.37
N ALA A 38 6.84 -0.05 -6.42
CA ALA A 38 8.06 0.76 -6.48
C ALA A 38 8.13 1.60 -7.76
N ASP A 39 7.72 1.05 -8.90
CA ASP A 39 7.67 1.76 -10.18
C ASP A 39 6.63 2.89 -10.14
N ALA A 40 5.43 2.63 -9.64
CA ALA A 40 4.39 3.65 -9.48
C ALA A 40 4.79 4.79 -8.53
N ALA A 41 5.50 4.47 -7.45
CA ALA A 41 6.04 5.47 -6.53
C ALA A 41 7.12 6.34 -7.18
N ALA A 42 8.03 5.74 -7.95
CA ALA A 42 9.05 6.48 -8.69
C ALA A 42 8.43 7.38 -9.78
N GLU A 43 7.41 6.88 -10.51
CA GLU A 43 6.65 7.66 -11.49
C GLU A 43 5.93 8.84 -10.84
N LEU A 44 5.25 8.62 -9.71
CA LEU A 44 4.55 9.68 -8.98
C LEU A 44 5.54 10.75 -8.50
N ALA A 45 6.68 10.35 -7.94
CA ALA A 45 7.74 11.27 -7.53
C ALA A 45 8.27 12.09 -8.72
N ALA A 46 8.56 11.45 -9.85
CA ALA A 46 9.02 12.13 -11.05
C ALA A 46 7.99 13.13 -11.60
N ALA A 47 6.71 12.76 -11.62
CA ALA A 47 5.61 13.65 -12.02
C ALA A 47 5.46 14.87 -11.08
N ARG A 48 5.96 14.77 -9.85
CA ARG A 48 6.03 15.86 -8.85
C ARG A 48 7.36 16.61 -8.87
N GLY A 49 8.26 16.32 -9.81
CA GLY A 49 9.57 16.95 -9.89
C GLY A 49 10.53 16.55 -8.78
N LEU A 50 10.28 15.40 -8.14
CA LEU A 50 11.12 14.84 -7.07
C LEU A 50 12.04 13.77 -7.67
N PRO A 51 13.38 13.98 -7.69
CA PRO A 51 14.30 12.97 -8.18
C PRO A 51 14.31 11.75 -7.26
N LEU A 52 14.50 10.56 -7.82
CA LEU A 52 14.55 9.31 -7.04
C LEU A 52 15.76 9.27 -6.10
N ASP A 53 16.91 9.80 -6.54
CA ASP A 53 18.10 9.93 -5.70
C ASP A 53 17.85 10.87 -4.53
N GLY A 54 17.98 10.34 -3.31
CA GLY A 54 17.69 11.07 -2.09
C GLY A 54 16.22 11.27 -1.75
N LEU A 55 15.27 10.76 -2.56
CA LEU A 55 13.83 10.84 -2.29
C LEU A 55 13.52 10.26 -0.91
N ARG A 56 12.89 11.05 -0.04
CA ARG A 56 12.49 10.56 1.28
C ARG A 56 11.13 9.86 1.20
N VAL A 57 11.11 8.56 1.41
CA VAL A 57 9.89 7.74 1.34
C VAL A 57 9.58 7.16 2.71
N CYS A 58 8.34 7.32 3.16
CA CYS A 58 7.83 6.64 4.34
C CYS A 58 6.88 5.52 3.94
N VAL A 59 7.22 4.28 4.31
CA VAL A 59 6.33 3.12 4.18
C VAL A 59 5.52 2.98 5.46
N VAL A 60 4.20 2.89 5.35
CA VAL A 60 3.33 2.51 6.48
C VAL A 60 2.81 1.10 6.22
N ALA A 61 3.27 0.14 7.02
CA ALA A 61 3.03 -1.28 6.79
C ALA A 61 2.16 -1.90 7.89
N GLY A 62 1.11 -2.60 7.49
CA GLY A 62 0.32 -3.45 8.38
C GLY A 62 0.91 -4.86 8.51
N SER A 63 0.17 -5.75 9.16
CA SER A 63 0.59 -7.15 9.40
C SER A 63 0.33 -8.11 8.22
N GLY A 64 -0.43 -7.68 7.21
CA GLY A 64 -0.84 -8.51 6.08
C GLY A 64 0.16 -8.53 4.92
N SER A 65 -0.22 -9.22 3.84
CA SER A 65 0.54 -9.30 2.57
C SER A 65 0.87 -7.91 2.00
N ASN A 66 -0.10 -6.98 2.03
CA ASN A 66 0.12 -5.59 1.58
C ASN A 66 1.24 -4.88 2.34
N GLY A 67 1.38 -5.13 3.64
CA GLY A 67 2.48 -4.61 4.42
C GLY A 67 3.81 -5.18 3.93
N GLY A 68 3.83 -6.46 3.59
CA GLY A 68 4.96 -7.11 2.93
C GLY A 68 5.30 -6.50 1.57
N ASP A 69 4.33 -6.34 0.68
CA ASP A 69 4.53 -5.75 -0.65
C ASP A 69 5.06 -4.31 -0.55
N ALA A 70 4.53 -3.52 0.39
CA ALA A 70 4.98 -2.16 0.64
C ALA A 70 6.41 -2.09 1.19
N LEU A 71 6.78 -2.98 2.12
CA LEU A 71 8.15 -3.07 2.65
C LEU A 71 9.14 -3.50 1.56
N LEU A 72 8.76 -4.48 0.73
CA LEU A 72 9.57 -4.93 -0.41
C LEU A 72 9.73 -3.83 -1.46
N ALA A 73 8.66 -3.08 -1.75
CA ALA A 73 8.72 -1.91 -2.62
C ALA A 73 9.66 -0.84 -2.05
N GLY A 74 9.59 -0.59 -0.74
CA GLY A 74 10.53 0.26 -0.02
C GLY A 74 11.98 -0.20 -0.18
N ALA A 75 12.24 -1.50 -0.05
CA ALA A 75 13.58 -2.06 -0.26
C ALA A 75 14.09 -1.84 -1.69
N LEU A 76 13.21 -1.99 -2.69
CA LEU A 76 13.54 -1.72 -4.10
C LEU A 76 13.84 -0.24 -4.33
N LEU A 77 13.03 0.67 -3.80
CA LEU A 77 13.26 2.11 -3.90
C LEU A 77 14.57 2.53 -3.23
N SER A 78 14.88 1.95 -2.07
CA SER A 78 16.14 2.22 -1.38
C SER A 78 17.35 1.79 -2.19
N ARG A 79 17.31 0.59 -2.79
CA ARG A 79 18.34 0.13 -3.74
C ARG A 79 18.49 1.01 -4.98
N ARG A 80 17.45 1.77 -5.34
CA ARG A 80 17.47 2.74 -6.46
C ARG A 80 17.88 4.16 -6.04
N GLY A 81 18.26 4.38 -4.78
CA GLY A 81 18.78 5.67 -4.28
C GLY A 81 17.85 6.46 -3.37
N ALA A 82 16.62 5.98 -3.12
CA ALA A 82 15.71 6.63 -2.19
C ALA A 82 16.16 6.44 -0.72
N ARG A 83 15.85 7.41 0.14
CA ARG A 83 15.96 7.28 1.60
C ARG A 83 14.66 6.77 2.15
N VAL A 84 14.60 5.48 2.45
CA VAL A 84 13.36 4.82 2.87
C VAL A 84 13.36 4.54 4.35
N VAL A 85 12.25 4.85 5.00
CA VAL A 85 11.95 4.48 6.38
C VAL A 85 10.59 3.78 6.41
N ALA A 86 10.39 2.86 7.35
CA ALA A 86 9.11 2.19 7.53
C ALA A 86 8.60 2.30 8.96
N VAL A 87 7.27 2.42 9.05
CA VAL A 87 6.51 2.35 10.29
C VAL A 87 5.60 1.12 10.21
N VAL A 88 5.84 0.14 11.08
CA VAL A 88 5.01 -1.05 11.20
C VAL A 88 4.02 -0.85 12.34
N THR A 89 2.74 -1.00 12.03
CA THR A 89 1.62 -0.70 12.96
C THR A 89 1.14 -1.88 13.77
N ALA A 90 1.64 -3.08 13.49
CA ALA A 90 1.24 -4.30 14.18
C ALA A 90 2.41 -4.92 14.94
N ASP A 91 2.08 -5.73 15.95
CA ASP A 91 3.06 -6.54 16.70
C ASP A 91 3.82 -7.53 15.82
N ARG A 92 3.30 -7.82 14.62
CA ARG A 92 3.92 -8.68 13.61
C ARG A 92 3.99 -7.96 12.28
N ALA A 93 5.17 -7.99 11.66
CA ALA A 93 5.46 -7.50 10.32
C ALA A 93 5.76 -8.68 9.38
N HIS A 94 5.73 -8.43 8.08
CA HIS A 94 6.24 -9.39 7.10
C HIS A 94 7.77 -9.52 7.22
N GLU A 95 8.25 -10.63 7.78
CA GLU A 95 9.66 -10.81 8.16
C GLU A 95 10.64 -10.60 7.00
N ARG A 96 10.33 -11.16 5.82
CA ARG A 96 11.15 -10.97 4.61
C ARG A 96 11.18 -9.51 4.18
N GLY A 97 10.05 -8.79 4.28
CA GLY A 97 9.95 -7.39 3.91
C GLY A 97 10.80 -6.50 4.82
N VAL A 98 10.70 -6.71 6.14
CA VAL A 98 11.51 -6.00 7.14
C VAL A 98 12.99 -6.23 6.88
N ARG A 99 13.42 -7.50 6.80
CA ARG A 99 14.82 -7.85 6.58
C ARG A 99 15.39 -7.19 5.32
N LEU A 100 14.70 -7.32 4.18
CA LEU A 100 15.20 -6.77 2.91
C LEU A 100 15.21 -5.24 2.88
N LEU A 101 14.31 -4.58 3.62
CA LEU A 101 14.33 -3.14 3.76
C LEU A 101 15.48 -2.69 4.66
N GLU A 102 15.73 -3.34 5.79
CA GLU A 102 16.88 -3.03 6.65
C GLU A 102 18.22 -3.27 5.95
N GLU A 103 18.33 -4.35 5.17
CA GLU A 103 19.51 -4.62 4.33
C GLU A 103 19.76 -3.51 3.30
N ALA A 104 18.71 -2.89 2.75
CA ALA A 104 18.81 -1.85 1.73
C ALA A 104 19.00 -0.44 2.31
N ALA A 105 18.27 -0.11 3.38
CA ALA A 105 18.14 1.23 3.93
C ALA A 105 18.95 1.45 5.23
N GLY A 106 19.51 0.38 5.81
CA GLY A 106 20.29 0.40 7.04
C GLY A 106 19.50 -0.02 8.28
N GLU A 107 20.23 -0.39 9.33
CA GLU A 107 19.67 -0.78 10.63
C GLU A 107 18.82 0.36 11.22
N GLY A 108 17.63 0.02 11.72
CA GLY A 108 16.70 1.01 12.28
C GLY A 108 15.91 1.80 11.23
N ALA A 109 15.98 1.42 9.95
CA ALA A 109 15.08 1.95 8.92
C ALA A 109 13.62 1.55 9.18
N VAL A 110 13.39 0.41 9.83
CA VAL A 110 12.06 -0.08 10.22
C VAL A 110 11.83 0.19 11.70
N SER A 111 10.66 0.73 12.04
CA SER A 111 10.28 1.05 13.42
C SER A 111 8.82 0.73 13.69
N GLY A 112 8.47 0.35 14.93
CA GLY A 112 7.09 0.14 15.35
C GLY A 112 6.36 1.46 15.69
N VAL A 113 5.03 1.45 15.70
CA VAL A 113 4.21 2.64 16.05
C VAL A 113 4.43 3.15 17.47
N ALA A 114 4.84 2.28 18.39
CA ALA A 114 5.21 2.67 19.75
C ALA A 114 6.45 3.56 19.83
N PHE A 115 7.21 3.71 18.73
CA PHE A 115 8.32 4.65 18.67
C PHE A 115 7.79 6.05 18.33
N PRO A 116 8.05 7.07 19.18
CA PRO A 116 7.64 8.47 18.92
C PRO A 116 8.03 8.97 17.52
N LEU A 117 9.12 8.42 16.98
CA LEU A 117 9.69 8.72 15.67
C LEU A 117 8.78 8.35 14.49
N GLY A 118 7.85 7.39 14.62
CA GLY A 118 7.01 6.97 13.49
C GLY A 118 6.14 8.10 12.93
N ARG A 119 5.66 8.98 13.81
CA ARG A 119 4.83 10.15 13.44
C ARG A 119 5.66 11.26 12.76
N GLU A 120 6.88 11.48 13.23
CA GLU A 120 7.80 12.48 12.67
C GLU A 120 8.30 12.03 11.29
N ARG A 121 8.62 10.74 11.14
CA ARG A 121 9.08 10.15 9.87
C ARG A 121 8.12 10.35 8.70
N VAL A 122 6.80 10.30 8.94
CA VAL A 122 5.81 10.58 7.89
C VAL A 122 5.92 12.02 7.41
N LEU A 123 5.94 12.99 8.32
CA LEU A 123 5.96 14.41 7.96
C LEU A 123 7.30 14.85 7.37
N ASP A 124 8.39 14.16 7.69
CA ASP A 124 9.70 14.39 7.08
C ASP A 124 9.80 13.81 5.66
N SER A 125 8.90 12.90 5.28
CA SER A 125 8.90 12.27 3.96
C SER A 125 8.37 13.18 2.85
N GLN A 126 8.68 12.82 1.61
CA GLN A 126 8.19 13.48 0.40
C GLN A 126 7.17 12.63 -0.36
N LEU A 127 7.07 11.34 0.00
CA LEU A 127 6.13 10.37 -0.56
C LEU A 127 5.84 9.30 0.50
N VAL A 128 4.59 8.88 0.59
CA VAL A 128 4.15 7.82 1.48
C VAL A 128 3.66 6.62 0.67
N ILE A 129 4.05 5.42 1.10
CA ILE A 129 3.48 4.16 0.60
C ILE A 129 2.55 3.62 1.68
N ASP A 130 1.26 3.60 1.38
CA ASP A 130 0.22 3.00 2.23
C ASP A 130 0.10 1.51 1.93
N GLY A 131 0.69 0.69 2.81
CA GLY A 131 0.55 -0.76 2.84
C GLY A 131 -0.10 -1.24 4.14
N PHE A 132 -0.93 -0.42 4.79
CA PHE A 132 -1.54 -0.80 6.06
C PHE A 132 -2.60 -1.90 5.90
N ALA A 133 -3.53 -1.75 4.96
CA ALA A 133 -4.59 -2.73 4.71
C ALA A 133 -4.95 -2.84 3.22
N GLY A 134 -5.15 -4.07 2.75
CA GLY A 134 -5.62 -4.38 1.38
C GLY A 134 -7.04 -4.92 1.35
N ILE A 135 -7.28 -5.97 0.55
CA ILE A 135 -8.58 -6.68 0.48
C ILE A 135 -9.12 -7.22 1.82
N GLY A 136 -8.28 -7.36 2.85
CA GLY A 136 -8.72 -7.70 4.22
C GLY A 136 -9.17 -6.51 5.05
N GLY A 137 -9.08 -5.30 4.50
CA GLY A 137 -9.46 -4.04 5.13
C GLY A 137 -10.94 -3.92 5.42
N ARG A 138 -11.27 -3.00 6.32
CA ARG A 138 -12.63 -2.66 6.73
C ARG A 138 -12.83 -1.17 6.50
N LEU A 139 -14.09 -0.74 6.46
CA LEU A 139 -14.40 0.68 6.48
C LEU A 139 -13.87 1.31 7.77
N GLY A 140 -12.94 2.24 7.62
CA GLY A 140 -12.35 3.01 8.71
C GLY A 140 -11.01 2.44 9.19
N LEU A 141 -10.06 3.34 9.43
CA LEU A 141 -8.78 3.03 10.05
C LEU A 141 -8.88 3.09 11.59
N PRO A 142 -8.22 2.15 12.30
CA PRO A 142 -8.04 2.26 13.75
C PRO A 142 -7.19 3.49 14.14
N ASP A 143 -7.26 3.91 15.41
CA ASP A 143 -6.61 5.14 15.91
C ASP A 143 -5.10 5.19 15.65
N ASP A 144 -4.41 4.07 15.87
CA ASP A 144 -2.96 3.95 15.72
C ASP A 144 -2.53 4.18 14.26
N ALA A 145 -3.20 3.53 13.32
CA ALA A 145 -2.99 3.69 11.89
C ALA A 145 -3.34 5.10 11.41
N TRP A 146 -4.48 5.62 11.85
CA TRP A 146 -4.92 6.98 11.48
C TRP A 146 -4.00 8.06 12.05
N SER A 147 -3.40 7.84 13.22
CA SER A 147 -2.45 8.80 13.82
C SER A 147 -1.20 9.07 12.97
N ILE A 148 -0.94 8.21 11.97
CA ILE A 148 0.18 8.21 11.03
C ILE A 148 -0.31 8.54 9.63
N LEU A 149 -1.19 7.73 9.05
CA LEU A 149 -1.70 7.93 7.68
C LEU A 149 -2.54 9.21 7.56
N GLY A 150 -3.32 9.55 8.59
CA GLY A 150 -4.10 10.79 8.64
C GLY A 150 -3.20 12.02 8.55
N ARG A 151 -1.97 11.98 9.08
CA ARG A 151 -1.01 13.09 8.94
C ARG A 151 -0.54 13.28 7.51
N ALA A 152 -0.31 12.19 6.77
CA ALA A 152 0.07 12.26 5.37
C ALA A 152 -1.08 12.87 4.54
N VAL A 153 -2.31 12.44 4.83
CA VAL A 153 -3.53 12.97 4.21
C VAL A 153 -3.70 14.46 4.53
N ASP A 154 -3.65 14.85 5.80
CA ASP A 154 -3.83 16.23 6.25
C ASP A 154 -2.75 17.17 5.69
N ALA A 155 -1.51 16.68 5.56
CA ALA A 155 -0.39 17.43 4.99
C ALA A 155 -0.41 17.46 3.45
N GLY A 156 -1.30 16.72 2.78
CA GLY A 156 -1.34 16.62 1.33
C GLY A 156 -0.07 15.99 0.73
N LEU A 157 0.57 15.08 1.45
CA LEU A 157 1.72 14.35 0.93
C LEU A 157 1.30 13.46 -0.25
N PRO A 158 2.17 13.24 -1.25
CA PRO A 158 1.94 12.23 -2.27
C PRO A 158 1.80 10.84 -1.65
N ILE A 159 0.71 10.13 -1.94
CA ILE A 159 0.44 8.78 -1.40
C ILE A 159 0.26 7.77 -2.54
N VAL A 160 0.99 6.65 -2.43
CA VAL A 160 0.76 5.43 -3.21
C VAL A 160 0.12 4.38 -2.32
N ALA A 161 -1.11 3.97 -2.62
CA ALA A 161 -1.78 2.87 -1.93
C ALA A 161 -1.47 1.52 -2.59
N VAL A 162 -1.19 0.53 -1.74
CA VAL A 162 -0.98 -0.86 -2.14
C VAL A 162 -2.31 -1.59 -2.09
N ASP A 163 -2.72 -2.12 -3.25
CA ASP A 163 -3.95 -2.84 -3.54
C ASP A 163 -5.25 -2.03 -3.44
N VAL A 164 -5.50 -1.43 -2.29
CA VAL A 164 -6.68 -0.64 -1.93
C VAL A 164 -6.25 0.45 -0.94
N PRO A 165 -6.73 1.71 -1.06
CA PRO A 165 -6.50 2.72 -0.03
C PRO A 165 -6.97 2.25 1.35
N SER A 166 -6.09 2.30 2.34
CA SER A 166 -6.39 1.81 3.68
C SER A 166 -7.57 2.55 4.31
N GLY A 167 -8.49 1.81 4.92
CA GLY A 167 -9.75 2.32 5.47
C GLY A 167 -10.94 2.22 4.51
N LEU A 168 -10.74 1.72 3.28
CA LEU A 168 -11.82 1.26 2.41
C LEU A 168 -12.07 -0.24 2.57
N ALA A 169 -13.24 -0.68 2.12
CA ALA A 169 -13.57 -2.10 2.01
C ALA A 169 -13.63 -2.50 0.53
N ALA A 170 -12.79 -3.46 0.12
CA ALA A 170 -12.60 -3.83 -1.29
C ALA A 170 -13.90 -4.15 -2.05
N ASP A 171 -14.84 -4.84 -1.40
CA ASP A 171 -16.13 -5.23 -1.98
C ASP A 171 -17.24 -4.18 -1.78
N SER A 172 -16.91 -2.93 -1.46
CA SER A 172 -17.89 -1.85 -1.22
C SER A 172 -17.55 -0.57 -1.97
N GLY A 173 -18.57 0.14 -2.47
CA GLY A 173 -18.44 1.51 -2.97
C GLY A 173 -18.56 2.58 -1.88
N GLU A 174 -18.78 2.19 -0.62
CA GLU A 174 -19.00 3.12 0.49
C GLU A 174 -17.71 3.69 1.08
N LEU A 175 -17.78 4.90 1.60
CA LEU A 175 -16.75 5.49 2.46
C LEU A 175 -17.04 5.13 3.93
N PRO A 176 -16.01 5.08 4.80
CA PRO A 176 -16.26 4.98 6.22
C PRO A 176 -17.13 6.14 6.72
N PRO A 177 -18.03 5.88 7.68
CA PRO A 177 -18.85 6.93 8.26
C PRO A 177 -17.97 8.00 8.90
N ALA A 178 -18.40 9.26 8.79
CA ALA A 178 -17.85 10.34 9.59
C ALA A 178 -18.00 10.01 11.08
N GLN A 179 -17.01 10.42 11.88
CA GLN A 179 -17.06 10.36 13.33
C GLN A 179 -17.12 11.80 13.84
N ASP A 180 -18.24 12.15 14.47
CA ASP A 180 -18.56 13.53 14.86
C ASP A 180 -18.45 14.50 13.66
N ASP A 181 -17.71 15.60 13.83
CA ASP A 181 -17.47 16.61 12.79
C ASP A 181 -16.25 16.29 11.89
N ALA A 182 -15.66 15.10 12.02
CA ALA A 182 -14.49 14.68 11.24
C ALA A 182 -14.85 13.71 10.10
N PRO A 183 -14.21 13.82 8.92
CA PRO A 183 -14.41 12.87 7.84
C PRO A 183 -14.05 11.44 8.27
N GLY A 184 -14.67 10.46 7.62
CA GLY A 184 -14.36 9.05 7.89
C GLY A 184 -12.88 8.75 7.65
N ARG A 185 -12.28 7.95 8.53
CA ARG A 185 -10.83 7.71 8.55
C ARG A 185 -10.41 6.74 7.46
N HIS A 186 -9.99 7.25 6.31
CA HIS A 186 -9.43 6.49 5.20
C HIS A 186 -8.37 7.30 4.47
N VAL A 187 -7.50 6.59 3.77
CA VAL A 187 -6.49 7.20 2.91
C VAL A 187 -7.14 7.69 1.61
N VAL A 188 -6.76 8.89 1.19
CA VAL A 188 -6.99 9.40 -0.16
C VAL A 188 -5.64 9.36 -0.89
N ALA A 189 -5.51 8.44 -1.84
CA ALA A 189 -4.27 8.19 -2.57
C ALA A 189 -4.20 8.99 -3.88
N ASP A 190 -2.99 9.34 -4.30
CA ASP A 190 -2.74 9.88 -5.64
C ASP A 190 -2.67 8.75 -6.68
N VAL A 191 -2.13 7.61 -6.27
CA VAL A 191 -2.04 6.39 -7.08
C VAL A 191 -2.40 5.19 -6.22
N THR A 192 -3.23 4.30 -6.74
CA THR A 192 -3.46 2.97 -6.16
C THR A 192 -2.94 1.92 -7.11
N VAL A 193 -1.99 1.09 -6.68
CA VAL A 193 -1.53 -0.07 -7.45
C VAL A 193 -2.31 -1.29 -7.00
N THR A 194 -3.19 -1.80 -7.85
CA THR A 194 -4.03 -2.95 -7.55
C THR A 194 -3.61 -4.17 -8.35
N PHE A 195 -3.74 -5.36 -7.76
CA PHE A 195 -3.21 -6.59 -8.35
C PHE A 195 -4.34 -7.47 -8.91
N THR A 196 -4.07 -8.10 -10.06
CA THR A 196 -4.92 -9.14 -10.70
C THR A 196 -6.24 -8.62 -11.27
N ALA A 197 -7.04 -7.90 -10.50
CA ALA A 197 -8.30 -7.30 -10.94
C ALA A 197 -8.65 -6.05 -10.14
N LEU A 198 -9.57 -5.26 -10.71
CA LEU A 198 -10.20 -4.14 -10.02
C LEU A 198 -11.11 -4.64 -8.89
N LYS A 199 -11.05 -3.95 -7.75
CA LYS A 199 -11.96 -4.13 -6.60
C LYS A 199 -13.08 -3.11 -6.71
N ARG A 200 -14.26 -3.41 -6.14
CA ARG A 200 -15.44 -2.53 -6.20
C ARG A 200 -15.13 -1.13 -5.69
N CYS A 201 -14.39 -1.00 -4.59
CA CYS A 201 -14.03 0.30 -4.01
C CYS A 201 -13.19 1.20 -4.92
N LEU A 202 -12.56 0.65 -5.96
CA LEU A 202 -11.71 1.39 -6.91
C LEU A 202 -12.51 1.97 -8.09
N VAL A 203 -13.76 1.51 -8.28
CA VAL A 203 -14.59 1.92 -9.43
C VAL A 203 -15.97 2.43 -9.02
N GLU A 204 -16.50 1.99 -7.89
CA GLU A 204 -17.79 2.42 -7.36
C GLU A 204 -17.67 3.68 -6.50
N GLN A 205 -18.56 4.63 -6.74
CA GLN A 205 -18.64 5.87 -5.98
C GLN A 205 -19.47 5.69 -4.71
N PRO A 206 -19.16 6.42 -3.61
CA PRO A 206 -18.12 7.45 -3.50
C PRO A 206 -16.68 6.95 -3.30
N ALA A 207 -16.45 5.68 -2.95
CA ALA A 207 -15.13 5.16 -2.58
C ALA A 207 -14.04 5.38 -3.64
N ALA A 208 -14.37 5.22 -4.91
CA ALA A 208 -13.41 5.36 -6.01
C ALA A 208 -12.70 6.72 -6.06
N ARG A 209 -13.26 7.79 -5.47
CA ARG A 209 -12.60 9.10 -5.36
C ARG A 209 -11.33 9.06 -4.52
N ALA A 210 -11.21 8.12 -3.59
CA ALA A 210 -10.06 7.98 -2.72
C ALA A 210 -8.91 7.19 -3.37
N ALA A 211 -9.13 6.59 -4.55
CA ALA A 211 -8.13 5.72 -5.20
C ALA A 211 -7.13 6.46 -6.11
N GLY A 212 -7.39 7.72 -6.45
CA GLY A 212 -6.56 8.48 -7.39
C GLY A 212 -6.46 7.78 -8.76
N ARG A 213 -5.26 7.78 -9.35
CA ARG A 213 -4.98 6.98 -10.55
C ARG A 213 -4.83 5.51 -10.18
N VAL A 214 -5.67 4.64 -10.74
CA VAL A 214 -5.56 3.19 -10.53
C VAL A 214 -4.60 2.58 -11.55
N VAL A 215 -3.62 1.82 -11.07
CA VAL A 215 -2.70 1.02 -11.87
C VAL A 215 -3.03 -0.45 -11.62
N LEU A 216 -3.51 -1.15 -12.64
CA LEU A 216 -3.74 -2.59 -12.58
C LEU A 216 -2.44 -3.32 -12.94
N ALA A 217 -1.82 -3.97 -11.97
CA ALA A 217 -0.57 -4.70 -12.13
C ALA A 217 -0.84 -6.20 -12.29
N ASP A 218 -0.21 -6.79 -13.31
CA ASP A 218 -0.19 -8.23 -13.50
C ASP A 218 0.86 -8.88 -12.60
N VAL A 219 0.40 -9.61 -11.59
CA VAL A 219 1.26 -10.34 -10.65
C VAL A 219 1.34 -11.83 -10.98
N GLY A 220 0.78 -12.26 -12.12
CA GLY A 220 0.79 -13.64 -12.59
C GLY A 220 -0.18 -14.55 -11.83
N VAL A 221 -1.32 -14.01 -11.41
CA VAL A 221 -2.48 -14.76 -10.88
C VAL A 221 -3.47 -14.98 -12.01
N GLU A 222 -3.96 -16.20 -12.17
CA GLU A 222 -4.93 -16.54 -13.21
C GLU A 222 -6.38 -16.50 -12.68
N LEU A 223 -7.20 -15.62 -13.25
CA LEU A 223 -8.63 -15.59 -12.99
C LEU A 223 -9.35 -16.65 -13.83
N ASP A 224 -10.38 -17.28 -13.24
CA ASP A 224 -11.25 -18.16 -14.01
C ASP A 224 -12.07 -17.32 -14.99
N SER A 225 -12.16 -17.81 -16.23
CA SER A 225 -12.88 -17.17 -17.34
C SER A 225 -14.39 -17.23 -17.17
#